data_AF-A0A7Y2ZND8-F1
#
_entry.id   AF-A0A7Y2ZND8-F1
#
_cell.length_a   1.000
_cell.length_b   1.000
_cell.length_c   1.000
_cell.angle_alpha   90.00
_cell.angle_beta   90.00
_cell.angle_gamma   90.00
#
_symmetry.space_group_name_H-M   'P 1'
#
loop_
_entity.id
_entity.type
_entity.pdbx_description
1 polymer ?
#
loop_
_entity_poly.entity_id
_entity_poly.type
_entity_poly.pdbx_seq_one_letter_code
_entity_poly.pdbx_strand_id
1 'polypeptide(L)'
;MAGKKFLSTDKIVALTAMFIGVLTLIIFIRQTNIMDTQGRLSVMPYLLLETSNNGENRTFSIDFVNHGVGPAIVVSRKIYYQGKTYDMEFHDFLKSQIKEMDSIHIMNHTTVQPGFALISGGSRNILRAGGDNYSYFAFLKVMQELDKNDFEYELIYNSIYDDKWVVKASTNEPEQIHQPTN
;
A
#
# COMPACT_ATOMS: atom_id res chain seq x y z
N MET A 1 55.41 -16.09 -51.47
CA MET A 1 54.25 -16.43 -50.61
C MET A 1 53.81 -15.16 -49.89
N ALA A 2 52.59 -14.71 -50.15
CA ALA A 2 52.09 -13.41 -49.73
C ALA A 2 51.83 -13.36 -48.20
N GLY A 3 52.48 -12.42 -47.52
CA GLY A 3 52.25 -12.16 -46.11
C GLY A 3 50.84 -11.62 -45.87
N LYS A 4 50.09 -12.26 -44.98
CA LYS A 4 48.80 -11.78 -44.46
C LYS A 4 48.96 -10.33 -44.01
N LYS A 5 48.37 -9.37 -44.74
CA LYS A 5 48.24 -7.99 -44.27
C LYS A 5 47.29 -8.00 -43.07
N PHE A 6 47.87 -7.97 -41.88
CA PHE A 6 47.17 -7.67 -40.64
C PHE A 6 46.51 -6.29 -40.77
N LEU A 7 45.31 -6.18 -40.20
CA LEU A 7 44.38 -5.03 -40.21
C LEU A 7 45.07 -3.66 -40.41
N SER A 8 44.59 -2.87 -41.37
CA SER A 8 45.00 -1.46 -41.50
C SER A 8 44.56 -0.68 -40.27
N THR A 9 45.38 0.27 -39.82
CA THR A 9 45.15 1.10 -38.63
C THR A 9 43.73 1.70 -38.61
N ASP A 10 43.24 2.17 -39.76
CA ASP A 10 41.89 2.74 -39.90
C ASP A 10 40.77 1.75 -39.55
N LYS A 11 40.94 0.47 -39.89
CA LYS A 11 39.96 -0.58 -39.55
C LYS A 11 39.94 -0.90 -38.06
N ILE A 12 41.10 -0.85 -37.41
CA ILE A 12 41.22 -1.05 -35.96
C ILE A 12 40.54 0.12 -35.22
N VAL A 13 40.76 1.35 -35.67
CA VAL A 13 40.13 2.55 -35.11
C VAL A 13 38.61 2.49 -35.28
N ALA A 14 38.11 2.15 -36.48
CA ALA A 14 36.68 2.00 -36.72
C ALA A 14 36.04 0.91 -35.86
N LEU A 15 36.69 -0.26 -35.74
CA LEU A 15 36.21 -1.36 -34.89
C LEU A 15 36.18 -0.96 -33.40
N THR A 16 37.18 -0.22 -32.94
CA THR A 16 37.25 0.27 -31.55
C THR A 16 36.13 1.28 -31.27
N ALA A 17 35.87 2.21 -32.21
CA ALA A 17 34.79 3.17 -32.09
C ALA A 17 33.41 2.47 -32.03
N MET A 18 33.19 1.45 -32.87
CA MET A 18 31.97 0.62 -32.83
C MET A 18 31.85 -0.12 -31.49
N PHE A 19 32.94 -0.71 -31.00
CA PHE A 19 32.95 -1.41 -29.72
C PHE A 19 32.63 -0.49 -28.54
N ILE A 20 33.21 0.72 -28.52
CA ILE A 20 32.88 1.75 -27.54
C ILE A 20 31.38 2.09 -27.61
N GLY A 21 30.81 2.24 -28.81
CA GLY A 21 29.39 2.50 -29.01
C GLY A 21 28.47 1.40 -28.44
N VAL A 22 28.87 0.12 -28.54
CA VAL A 22 28.12 -0.99 -27.94
C VAL A 22 28.21 -0.95 -26.41
N LEU A 23 29.40 -0.69 -25.86
CA LEU A 23 29.59 -0.57 -24.42
C LEU A 23 28.78 0.58 -23.82
N THR A 24 28.76 1.75 -24.49
CA THR A 24 27.96 2.90 -24.03
C THR A 24 26.47 2.58 -24.05
N LEU A 25 25.96 1.88 -25.07
CA LEU A 25 24.57 1.43 -25.09
C LEU A 25 24.22 0.51 -23.92
N ILE A 26 25.08 -0.47 -23.60
CA ILE A 26 24.88 -1.37 -22.45
C ILE A 26 24.83 -0.57 -21.14
N ILE A 27 25.73 0.41 -20.97
CA ILE A 27 25.75 1.29 -19.81
C ILE A 27 24.47 2.12 -19.73
N PHE A 28 24.01 2.69 -20.85
CA PHE A 28 22.77 3.48 -20.88
C PHE A 28 21.56 2.66 -20.47
N ILE A 29 21.40 1.43 -20.98
CA ILE A 29 20.30 0.55 -20.58
C ILE A 29 20.31 0.29 -19.06
N ARG A 30 21.50 0.05 -18.50
CA ARG A 30 21.64 -0.14 -17.05
C ARG A 30 21.29 1.12 -16.26
N GLN A 31 21.73 2.28 -16.72
CA GLN A 31 21.42 3.56 -16.09
C GLN A 31 19.93 3.87 -16.14
N THR A 32 19.27 3.65 -17.27
CA THR A 32 17.82 3.83 -17.41
C THR A 32 17.06 2.94 -16.42
N ASN A 33 17.40 1.65 -16.32
CA ASN A 33 16.74 0.75 -15.36
C ASN A 33 16.93 1.19 -13.90
N ILE A 34 18.13 1.69 -13.57
CA ILE A 34 18.41 2.23 -12.23
C ILE A 34 17.60 3.50 -11.98
N MET A 35 17.51 4.40 -12.95
CA MET A 35 16.72 5.63 -12.85
C MET A 35 15.23 5.33 -12.67
N ASP A 36 14.67 4.36 -13.40
CA ASP A 36 13.28 3.93 -13.22
C ASP A 36 13.04 3.37 -11.81
N THR A 37 13.96 2.54 -11.32
CA THR A 37 13.88 1.97 -9.98
C THR A 37 13.96 3.07 -8.91
N GLN A 38 14.90 4.01 -9.05
CA GLN A 38 15.04 5.15 -8.15
C GLN A 38 13.80 6.05 -8.18
N GLY A 39 13.24 6.30 -9.37
CA GLY A 39 12.00 7.04 -9.55
C GLY A 39 10.84 6.40 -8.80
N ARG A 40 10.69 5.09 -8.91
CA ARG A 40 9.63 4.31 -8.23
C ARG A 40 9.80 4.29 -6.71
N LEU A 41 11.03 4.10 -6.22
CA LEU A 41 11.33 4.15 -4.79
C LEU A 41 11.11 5.55 -4.19
N SER A 42 11.35 6.62 -4.96
CA SER A 42 11.15 8.00 -4.50
C SER A 42 9.70 8.38 -4.22
N VAL A 43 8.74 7.58 -4.71
CA VAL A 43 7.29 7.79 -4.51
C VAL A 43 6.61 6.56 -3.92
N MET A 44 7.36 5.72 -3.21
CA MET A 44 6.81 4.51 -2.62
C MET A 44 5.79 4.86 -1.53
N PRO A 45 4.50 4.47 -1.68
CA PRO A 45 3.52 4.58 -0.60
C PRO A 45 3.76 3.49 0.44
N TYR A 46 3.56 3.82 1.71
CA TYR A 46 3.70 2.86 2.81
C TYR A 46 2.56 3.10 3.79
N LEU A 47 1.49 2.32 3.63
CA LEU A 47 0.23 2.57 4.31
C LEU A 47 0.03 1.56 5.44
N LEU A 48 -0.11 2.06 6.65
CA LEU A 48 -0.34 1.27 7.86
C LEU A 48 -1.76 1.48 8.39
N LEU A 49 -2.30 0.45 9.02
CA LEU A 49 -3.50 0.54 9.84
C LEU A 49 -3.07 0.78 11.29
N GLU A 50 -3.30 1.98 11.79
CA GLU A 50 -2.99 2.34 13.17
C GLU A 50 -4.27 2.38 14.00
N THR A 51 -4.18 1.83 15.21
CA THR A 51 -5.24 1.93 16.20
C THR A 51 -4.79 2.82 17.35
N SER A 52 -5.57 3.85 17.68
CA SER A 52 -5.31 4.69 18.85
C SER A 52 -6.33 4.38 19.94
N ASN A 53 -5.85 4.04 21.13
CA ASN A 53 -6.68 3.88 22.31
C ASN A 53 -6.38 5.00 23.31
N ASN A 54 -7.34 5.92 23.49
CA ASN A 54 -7.25 6.99 24.47
C ASN A 54 -8.23 6.74 25.62
N GLY A 55 -7.72 6.18 26.72
CA GLY A 55 -8.51 5.89 27.92
C GLY A 55 -8.98 7.13 28.69
N GLU A 56 -8.26 8.26 28.61
CA GLU A 56 -8.65 9.51 29.27
C GLU A 56 -9.88 10.13 28.61
N ASN A 57 -9.84 10.25 27.27
CA ASN A 57 -10.94 10.75 26.46
C ASN A 57 -11.99 9.68 26.15
N ARG A 58 -11.73 8.42 26.54
CA ARG A 58 -12.60 7.25 26.29
C ARG A 58 -12.95 7.11 24.81
N THR A 59 -11.94 7.20 23.96
CA THR A 59 -12.11 7.08 22.51
C THR A 59 -11.15 6.06 21.94
N PHE A 60 -11.65 5.24 21.02
CA PHE A 60 -10.84 4.35 20.20
C PHE A 60 -10.94 4.81 18.74
N SER A 61 -9.81 4.93 18.05
CA SER A 61 -9.77 5.28 16.64
C SER A 61 -8.99 4.26 15.82
N ILE A 62 -9.39 4.14 14.56
CA ILE A 62 -8.73 3.34 13.54
C ILE A 62 -8.43 4.28 12.38
N ASP A 63 -7.16 4.39 12.03
CA ASP A 63 -6.62 5.37 11.10
C ASP A 63 -5.73 4.68 10.07
N PHE A 64 -5.91 4.99 8.78
CA PHE A 64 -4.90 4.69 7.78
C PHE A 64 -3.85 5.79 7.77
N VAL A 65 -2.58 5.44 7.92
CA VAL A 65 -1.47 6.40 7.96
C VAL A 65 -0.49 6.06 6.86
N ASN A 66 -0.20 7.02 5.99
CA ASN A 66 0.80 6.84 4.93
C ASN A 66 2.15 7.38 5.40
N HIS A 67 3.03 6.48 5.84
CA HIS A 67 4.43 6.77 6.18
C HIS A 67 5.36 6.75 4.97
N GLY A 68 4.80 6.50 3.78
CA GLY A 68 5.56 6.47 2.53
C GLY A 68 5.88 7.87 2.01
N VAL A 69 6.72 7.92 0.98
CA VAL A 69 7.18 9.17 0.35
C VAL A 69 6.24 9.63 -0.76
N GLY A 70 5.44 8.71 -1.32
CA GLY A 70 4.43 9.01 -2.34
C GLY A 70 2.99 8.81 -1.85
N PRO A 71 2.00 9.27 -2.63
CA PRO A 71 0.59 9.07 -2.30
C PRO A 71 0.18 7.61 -2.51
N ALA A 72 -0.72 7.13 -1.64
CA ALA A 72 -1.35 5.84 -1.76
C ALA A 72 -2.74 6.00 -2.40
N ILE A 73 -2.95 5.48 -3.60
CA ILE A 73 -4.22 5.56 -4.32
C ILE A 73 -5.02 4.30 -4.05
N VAL A 74 -6.13 4.42 -3.33
CA VAL A 74 -6.97 3.26 -2.98
C VAL A 74 -7.59 2.65 -4.23
N VAL A 75 -7.45 1.35 -4.40
CA VAL A 75 -8.06 0.58 -5.50
C VAL A 75 -9.29 -0.17 -5.01
N SER A 76 -9.17 -0.88 -3.90
CA SER A 76 -10.28 -1.65 -3.34
C SER A 76 -10.10 -1.90 -1.85
N ARG A 77 -11.21 -2.13 -1.17
CA ARG A 77 -11.27 -2.58 0.23
C ARG A 77 -12.09 -3.86 0.29
N LYS A 78 -11.71 -4.80 1.14
CA LYS A 78 -12.44 -6.04 1.37
C LYS A 78 -12.42 -6.37 2.85
N ILE A 79 -13.55 -6.82 3.35
CA ILE A 79 -13.67 -7.33 4.71
C ILE A 79 -13.95 -8.82 4.62
N TYR A 80 -13.15 -9.62 5.31
CA TYR A 80 -13.39 -11.04 5.48
C TYR A 80 -13.81 -11.28 6.93
N TYR A 81 -14.93 -11.97 7.11
CA TYR A 81 -15.44 -12.27 8.45
C TYR A 81 -16.27 -13.56 8.41
N GLN A 82 -15.95 -14.52 9.29
CA GLN A 82 -16.63 -15.81 9.38
C GLN A 82 -16.78 -16.54 8.03
N GLY A 83 -15.71 -16.53 7.22
CA GLY A 83 -15.68 -17.18 5.91
C GLY A 83 -16.49 -16.48 4.79
N LYS A 84 -17.04 -15.30 5.06
CA LYS A 84 -17.73 -14.46 4.05
C LYS A 84 -16.88 -13.24 3.69
N THR A 85 -17.00 -12.79 2.44
CA THR A 85 -16.39 -11.56 1.95
C THR A 85 -17.45 -10.48 1.81
N TYR A 86 -17.15 -9.29 2.32
CA TYR A 86 -18.00 -8.10 2.24
C TYR A 86 -17.27 -7.00 1.48
N ASP A 87 -17.96 -6.43 0.48
CA ASP A 87 -17.52 -5.25 -0.27
C ASP A 87 -18.41 -4.06 0.13
N MET A 88 -18.14 -3.53 1.32
CA MET A 88 -18.86 -2.39 1.90
C MET A 88 -17.93 -1.59 2.81
N GLU A 89 -18.37 -0.40 3.22
CA GLU A 89 -17.60 0.41 4.18
C GLU A 89 -17.47 -0.30 5.53
N PHE A 90 -16.34 -0.08 6.20
CA PHE A 90 -16.06 -0.72 7.49
C PHE A 90 -17.15 -0.41 8.54
N HIS A 91 -17.61 0.83 8.59
CA HIS A 91 -18.71 1.24 9.48
C HIS A 91 -20.04 0.51 9.18
N ASP A 92 -20.37 0.33 7.89
CA ASP A 92 -21.60 -0.35 7.49
C ASP A 92 -21.53 -1.86 7.75
N PHE A 93 -20.34 -2.45 7.58
CA PHE A 93 -20.07 -3.82 7.98
C PHE A 93 -20.30 -4.01 9.48
N LEU A 94 -19.69 -3.16 10.32
CA LEU A 94 -19.84 -3.26 11.77
C LEU A 94 -21.31 -3.15 12.18
N LYS A 95 -22.05 -2.18 11.65
CA LYS A 95 -23.48 -2.03 11.95
C LYS A 95 -24.35 -3.19 11.47
N SER A 96 -24.03 -3.78 10.32
CA SER A 96 -24.86 -4.85 9.74
C SER A 96 -24.58 -6.23 10.34
N GLN A 97 -23.34 -6.51 10.73
CA GLN A 97 -22.93 -7.84 11.20
C GLN A 97 -22.81 -7.93 12.72
N ILE A 98 -22.59 -6.83 13.43
CA ILE A 98 -22.35 -6.81 14.88
C ILE A 98 -23.50 -6.07 15.57
N LYS A 99 -24.39 -6.80 16.24
CA LYS A 99 -25.61 -6.24 16.86
C LYS A 99 -25.30 -5.22 17.95
N GLU A 100 -24.19 -5.41 18.66
CA GLU A 100 -23.71 -4.54 19.73
C GLU A 100 -23.42 -3.12 19.23
N MET A 101 -23.14 -2.95 17.93
CA MET A 101 -22.86 -1.66 17.31
C MET A 101 -24.06 -0.72 17.27
N ASP A 102 -25.30 -1.22 17.38
CA ASP A 102 -26.50 -0.37 17.46
C ASP A 102 -26.53 0.49 18.73
N SER A 103 -25.87 0.03 19.79
CA SER A 103 -25.82 0.73 21.08
C SER A 103 -24.54 1.56 21.27
N ILE A 104 -23.57 1.44 20.36
CA ILE A 104 -22.27 2.11 20.46
C ILE A 104 -22.31 3.45 19.73
N HIS A 105 -21.92 4.52 20.42
CA HIS A 105 -21.77 5.82 19.79
C HIS A 105 -20.51 5.89 18.90
N ILE A 106 -20.73 6.09 17.60
CA ILE A 106 -19.68 6.38 16.63
C ILE A 106 -19.54 7.89 16.49
N MET A 107 -18.39 8.41 16.92
CA MET A 107 -18.10 9.84 16.94
C MET A 107 -17.83 10.38 15.54
N ASN A 108 -17.05 9.64 14.77
CA ASN A 108 -16.83 9.92 13.35
C ASN A 108 -16.53 8.61 12.61
N HIS A 109 -16.75 8.64 11.31
CA HIS A 109 -16.33 7.61 10.39
C HIS A 109 -16.08 8.29 9.05
N THR A 110 -15.19 7.72 8.24
CA THR A 110 -14.96 8.24 6.91
C THR A 110 -14.96 7.14 5.87
N THR A 111 -15.63 7.42 4.75
CA THR A 111 -15.66 6.55 3.60
C THR A 111 -14.30 6.51 2.91
N VAL A 112 -13.84 5.30 2.57
CA VAL A 112 -12.62 5.08 1.79
C VAL A 112 -13.00 4.51 0.42
N GLN A 113 -13.25 5.40 -0.52
CA GLN A 113 -13.70 5.00 -1.86
C GLN A 113 -12.51 4.70 -2.79
N PRO A 114 -12.69 3.80 -3.77
CA PRO A 114 -11.73 3.65 -4.87
C PRO A 114 -11.41 4.99 -5.54
N GLY A 115 -10.14 5.22 -5.86
CA GLY A 115 -9.64 6.48 -6.41
C GLY A 115 -9.28 7.54 -5.36
N PHE A 116 -9.58 7.33 -4.08
CA PHE A 116 -9.10 8.21 -3.02
C PHE A 116 -7.57 8.11 -2.90
N ALA A 117 -6.90 9.26 -2.89
CA ALA A 117 -5.45 9.35 -2.72
C ALA A 117 -5.09 9.86 -1.32
N LEU A 118 -4.40 9.04 -0.52
CA LEU A 118 -3.82 9.45 0.75
C LEU A 118 -2.41 9.99 0.52
N ILE A 119 -2.22 11.29 0.72
CA ILE A 119 -0.91 11.96 0.57
C ILE A 119 0.14 11.40 1.54
N SER A 120 1.41 11.58 1.21
CA SER A 120 2.54 11.23 2.09
C SER A 120 2.44 11.98 3.42
N GLY A 121 2.68 11.28 4.53
CA GLY A 121 2.51 11.78 5.90
C GLY A 121 1.06 12.03 6.31
N GLY A 122 0.10 11.80 5.40
CA GLY A 122 -1.31 11.99 5.67
C GLY A 122 -1.89 10.82 6.48
N SER A 123 -2.90 11.13 7.27
CA SER A 123 -3.73 10.13 7.93
C SER A 123 -5.19 10.28 7.53
N ARG A 124 -5.92 9.16 7.54
CA ARG A 124 -7.34 9.08 7.26
C ARG A 124 -8.02 8.28 8.35
N ASN A 125 -8.85 8.95 9.14
CA ASN A 125 -9.65 8.28 10.15
C ASN A 125 -10.77 7.47 9.52
N ILE A 126 -10.76 6.16 9.73
CA ILE A 126 -11.76 5.22 9.21
C ILE A 126 -12.96 5.20 10.14
N LEU A 127 -12.68 5.13 11.43
CA LEU A 127 -13.68 5.04 12.47
C LEU A 127 -13.12 5.58 13.79
N ARG A 128 -13.94 6.34 14.52
CA ARG A 128 -13.73 6.60 15.94
C ARG A 128 -15.00 6.33 16.70
N ALA A 129 -14.88 5.50 17.73
CA ALA A 129 -15.97 5.14 18.61
C ALA A 129 -15.66 5.55 20.06
N GLY A 130 -16.71 5.77 20.85
CA GLY A 130 -16.60 6.14 22.25
C GLY A 130 -17.13 7.54 22.54
N GLY A 131 -16.46 8.26 23.43
CA GLY A 131 -16.89 9.55 23.99
C GLY A 131 -17.65 9.41 25.31
N ASP A 132 -18.18 8.22 25.59
CA ASP A 132 -18.75 7.84 26.88
C ASP A 132 -18.18 6.49 27.34
N ASN A 133 -18.34 6.19 28.64
CA ASN A 133 -17.82 4.96 29.24
C ASN A 133 -18.40 3.70 28.58
N TYR A 134 -19.71 3.67 28.34
CA TYR A 134 -20.38 2.50 27.83
C TYR A 134 -19.92 2.19 26.40
N SER A 135 -19.99 3.17 25.50
CA SER A 135 -19.57 3.01 24.10
C SER A 135 -18.10 2.63 23.98
N TYR A 136 -17.23 3.20 24.81
CA TYR A 136 -15.80 2.89 24.81
C TYR A 136 -15.53 1.43 25.17
N PHE A 137 -16.03 0.95 26.31
CA PHE A 137 -15.81 -0.45 26.72
C PHE A 137 -16.54 -1.45 25.81
N ALA A 138 -17.75 -1.10 25.34
CA ALA A 138 -18.49 -1.92 24.39
C ALA A 138 -17.74 -2.05 23.06
N PHE A 139 -17.19 -0.96 22.54
CA PHE A 139 -16.41 -1.00 21.29
C PHE A 139 -15.12 -1.80 21.44
N LEU A 140 -14.41 -1.68 22.56
CA LEU A 140 -13.24 -2.53 22.85
C LEU A 140 -13.60 -4.02 22.86
N LYS A 141 -14.76 -4.37 23.43
CA LYS A 141 -15.26 -5.75 23.42
C LYS A 141 -15.56 -6.23 22.00
N VAL A 142 -16.18 -5.39 21.18
CA VAL A 142 -16.43 -5.70 19.75
C VAL A 142 -15.13 -5.94 19.01
N MET A 143 -14.12 -5.07 19.15
CA MET A 143 -12.81 -5.26 18.50
C MET A 143 -12.17 -6.59 18.94
N GLN A 144 -12.20 -6.89 20.25
CA GLN A 144 -11.67 -8.15 20.76
C GLN A 144 -12.43 -9.38 20.24
N GLU A 145 -13.73 -9.27 19.98
CA GLU A 145 -14.54 -10.35 19.40
C GLU A 145 -14.26 -10.52 17.90
N LEU A 146 -14.02 -9.45 17.16
CA LEU A 146 -13.62 -9.52 15.75
C LEU A 146 -12.29 -10.27 15.60
N ASP A 147 -11.29 -9.90 16.41
CA ASP A 147 -9.96 -10.55 16.39
C ASP A 147 -10.03 -12.07 16.65
N LYS A 148 -11.06 -12.53 17.39
CA LYS A 148 -11.26 -13.96 17.68
C LYS A 148 -12.05 -14.72 16.62
N ASN A 149 -12.76 -14.03 15.73
CA ASN A 149 -13.75 -14.61 14.82
C ASN A 149 -13.33 -14.51 13.35
N ASP A 150 -12.04 -14.68 13.07
CA ASP A 150 -11.45 -14.65 11.72
C ASP A 150 -11.81 -13.38 10.94
N PHE A 151 -11.74 -12.23 11.62
CA PHE A 151 -11.87 -10.93 10.98
C PHE A 151 -10.56 -10.54 10.28
N GLU A 152 -10.67 -10.09 9.03
CA GLU A 152 -9.57 -9.51 8.28
C GLU A 152 -10.06 -8.32 7.48
N TYR A 153 -9.31 -7.22 7.51
CA TYR A 153 -9.56 -6.07 6.67
C TYR A 153 -8.40 -5.86 5.70
N GLU A 154 -8.71 -5.94 4.42
CA GLU A 154 -7.74 -5.85 3.33
C GLU A 154 -7.97 -4.56 2.54
N LEU A 155 -6.91 -3.76 2.39
CA LEU A 155 -6.89 -2.59 1.53
C LEU A 155 -5.85 -2.79 0.44
N ILE A 156 -6.28 -2.67 -0.82
CA ILE A 156 -5.41 -2.67 -1.99
C ILE A 156 -5.26 -1.24 -2.47
N TYR A 157 -4.02 -0.83 -2.72
CA TYR A 157 -3.70 0.52 -3.18
C TYR A 157 -2.53 0.52 -4.18
N ASN A 158 -2.45 1.60 -4.97
CA ASN A 158 -1.43 1.83 -5.97
C ASN A 158 -0.49 2.97 -5.60
N SER A 159 0.76 2.89 -6.05
CA SER A 159 1.63 4.06 -6.23
C SER A 159 1.24 4.85 -7.49
N ILE A 160 1.85 6.02 -7.69
CA ILE A 160 1.70 6.81 -8.94
C ILE A 160 2.19 6.01 -10.17
N TYR A 161 3.14 5.09 -9.99
CA TYR A 161 3.69 4.25 -11.05
C TYR A 161 2.93 2.92 -11.21
N ASP A 162 1.71 2.82 -10.70
CA ASP A 162 0.83 1.65 -10.74
C ASP A 162 1.36 0.40 -10.00
N ASP A 163 2.29 0.58 -9.06
CA ASP A 163 2.70 -0.51 -8.17
C ASP A 163 1.60 -0.83 -7.19
N LYS A 164 1.16 -2.09 -7.19
CA LYS A 164 0.11 -2.58 -6.30
C LYS A 164 0.67 -3.08 -4.98
N TRP A 165 0.02 -2.66 -3.92
CA TRP A 165 0.30 -3.06 -2.56
C TRP A 165 -0.98 -3.48 -1.88
N VAL A 166 -0.86 -4.42 -0.94
CA VAL A 166 -1.93 -4.83 -0.06
C VAL A 166 -1.49 -4.63 1.38
N VAL A 167 -2.38 -4.07 2.19
CA VAL A 167 -2.23 -4.09 3.65
C VAL A 167 -3.41 -4.83 4.25
N LYS A 168 -3.10 -5.70 5.21
CA LYS A 168 -4.05 -6.51 5.97
C LYS A 168 -4.00 -6.08 7.43
N ALA A 169 -5.13 -6.07 8.11
CA ALA A 169 -5.19 -5.71 9.52
C ALA A 169 -4.37 -6.66 10.40
N SER A 170 -4.27 -7.94 10.03
CA SER A 170 -3.50 -8.94 10.79
C SER A 170 -1.99 -8.79 10.69
N THR A 171 -1.46 -8.51 9.50
CA THR A 171 -0.01 -8.34 9.29
C THR A 171 0.45 -6.93 9.59
N ASN A 172 -0.42 -5.95 9.32
CA ASN A 172 -0.14 -4.51 9.39
C ASN A 172 1.16 -4.10 8.69
N GLU A 173 1.53 -4.83 7.64
CA GLU A 173 2.71 -4.57 6.82
C GLU A 173 2.29 -4.57 5.34
N PRO A 174 2.66 -3.55 4.55
CA PRO A 174 2.43 -3.53 3.13
C PRO A 174 3.16 -4.65 2.39
N GLU A 175 2.42 -5.47 1.67
CA GLU A 175 2.97 -6.50 0.79
C GLU A 175 2.78 -6.11 -0.68
N GLN A 176 3.84 -6.21 -1.47
CA GLN A 176 3.78 -5.89 -2.90
C GLN A 176 3.07 -7.01 -3.66
N ILE A 177 1.99 -6.68 -4.36
CA ILE A 177 1.30 -7.60 -5.26
C ILE A 177 2.03 -7.57 -6.60
N HIS A 178 2.88 -8.58 -6.83
CA HIS A 178 3.45 -8.81 -8.15
C HIS A 178 2.35 -9.33 -9.07
N GLN A 179 1.89 -8.50 -10.01
CA GLN A 179 1.04 -9.01 -11.09
C GLN A 179 1.91 -9.93 -11.96
N PRO A 180 1.44 -11.14 -12.32
CA PRO A 180 2.09 -11.89 -13.39
C PRO A 180 1.98 -11.03 -14.65
N THR A 181 3.12 -10.70 -15.25
CA THR A 181 3.19 -10.09 -16.57
C THR A 181 2.51 -11.04 -17.55
N ASN A 182 1.37 -10.62 -18.12
CA ASN A 182 0.76 -11.27 -19.28
C ASN A 182 1.64 -11.12 -20.52
#